data_AF-A0A7X7L8F6-F1
#
_entry.id   AF-A0A7X7L8F6-F1
#
_cell.length_a   1.000
_cell.length_b   1.000
_cell.length_c   1.000
_cell.angle_alpha   90.00
_cell.angle_beta   90.00
_cell.angle_gamma   90.00
#
_symmetry.space_group_name_H-M   'P 1'
#
loop_
_entity.id
_entity.type
_entity.pdbx_description
1 polymer ?
#
loop_
_entity_poly.entity_id
_entity_poly.type
_entity_poly.pdbx_seq_one_letter_code
_entity_poly.pdbx_strand_id
1 'polypeptide(L)'
;MKINPLSSYDAINKVNKNAEKSQITKTDMNVNDEVRISDQAKAIDKYIQKAKTSDIDRSELVNSLKNKVRSGNYKVDSKVLSEKIIESVVKK
;
A
#
# COMPACT_ATOMS: atom_id res chain seq x y z
N MET A 1 5.59 14.41 -62.22
CA MET A 1 5.70 13.98 -60.81
C MET A 1 6.63 14.97 -60.10
N LYS A 2 6.21 15.54 -58.97
CA LYS A 2 7.02 16.48 -58.18
C LYS A 2 7.96 15.66 -57.28
N ILE A 3 9.27 15.82 -57.47
CA ILE A 3 10.29 15.15 -56.65
C ILE A 3 10.79 16.20 -55.66
N ASN A 4 10.52 16.02 -54.37
CA ASN A 4 11.01 16.93 -53.35
C ASN A 4 12.54 16.77 -53.21
N PRO A 5 13.33 17.85 -53.29
CA PRO A 5 14.76 17.76 -53.04
C PRO A 5 14.97 17.44 -51.56
N LEU A 6 15.55 16.27 -51.27
CA LEU A 6 15.98 15.90 -49.93
C LEU A 6 17.09 16.87 -49.50
N SER A 7 16.72 17.87 -48.70
CA SER A 7 17.67 18.76 -48.07
C SER A 7 18.52 17.93 -47.11
N SER A 8 19.84 17.93 -47.32
CA SER A 8 20.83 17.22 -46.48
C SER A 8 20.73 17.59 -45.00
N TYR A 9 20.08 18.72 -44.69
CA TYR A 9 19.79 19.20 -43.35
C TYR A 9 18.84 18.26 -42.56
N ASP A 10 17.84 17.66 -43.20
CA ASP A 10 16.86 16.80 -42.53
C ASP A 10 17.45 15.43 -42.15
N ALA A 11 18.44 14.95 -42.90
CA ALA A 11 19.17 13.73 -42.60
C ALA A 11 20.08 13.91 -41.37
N ILE A 12 20.77 15.04 -41.27
CA ILE A 12 21.68 15.37 -40.17
C ILE A 12 20.90 15.52 -38.84
N ASN A 13 19.74 16.17 -38.86
CA ASN A 13 18.90 16.31 -37.66
C ASN A 13 18.37 14.99 -37.13
N LYS A 14 18.13 13.98 -38.00
CA LYS A 14 17.73 12.64 -37.58
C LYS A 14 18.85 11.87 -36.86
N VAL A 15 20.10 12.05 -37.30
CA VAL A 15 21.27 11.43 -36.68
C VAL A 15 21.56 12.05 -35.32
N ASN A 16 21.47 13.39 -35.20
CA ASN A 16 21.69 14.10 -33.93
C ASN A 16 20.61 13.78 -32.89
N LYS A 17 19.33 13.64 -33.30
CA LYS A 17 18.24 13.22 -32.39
C LYS A 17 18.45 11.83 -31.80
N ASN A 18 19.14 10.94 -32.50
CA ASN A 18 19.45 9.59 -32.00
C ASN A 18 20.66 9.59 -31.06
N ALA A 19 21.62 10.49 -31.27
CA ALA A 19 22.77 10.66 -30.38
C ALA A 19 22.38 11.23 -29.00
N GLU A 20 21.43 12.18 -28.95
CA GLU A 20 20.90 12.72 -27.68
C GLU A 20 20.05 11.70 -26.91
N LYS A 21 19.34 10.81 -27.62
CA LYS A 21 18.55 9.74 -26.99
C LYS A 21 19.41 8.67 -26.31
N SER A 22 20.67 8.53 -26.72
CA SER A 22 21.63 7.59 -26.13
C SER A 22 22.38 8.12 -24.91
N GLN A 23 22.22 9.40 -24.55
CA GLN A 23 22.85 9.99 -23.36
C GLN A 23 21.97 9.95 -22.10
N ILE A 24 20.71 9.52 -22.21
CA ILE A 24 19.76 9.52 -21.07
C ILE A 24 19.95 8.32 -20.13
N THR A 25 20.81 7.35 -20.45
CA THR A 25 21.02 6.16 -19.59
C THR A 25 22.47 6.01 -19.14
N LYS A 26 23.09 7.11 -18.71
CA LYS A 26 24.22 7.06 -17.78
C LYS A 26 23.83 7.79 -16.50
N THR A 27 22.80 7.28 -15.83
CA THR A 27 22.69 7.48 -14.40
C THR A 27 23.84 6.71 -13.78
N ASP A 28 24.87 7.45 -13.32
CA ASP A 28 25.80 6.94 -12.33
C ASP A 28 24.98 6.47 -11.13
N MET A 29 24.65 5.17 -11.13
CA MET A 29 24.09 4.51 -9.96
C MET A 29 25.24 4.42 -8.98
N ASN A 30 25.39 5.47 -8.17
CA ASN A 30 26.03 5.34 -6.88
C ASN A 30 25.14 4.41 -6.05
N VAL A 31 25.41 3.11 -6.17
CA VAL A 31 24.71 2.05 -5.43
C VAL A 31 25.17 2.16 -3.99
N ASN A 32 24.51 3.04 -3.24
CA ASN A 32 24.56 3.02 -1.79
C ASN A 32 23.58 1.94 -1.31
N ASP A 33 23.95 1.22 -0.26
CA ASP A 33 23.03 0.29 0.38
C ASP A 33 21.82 1.06 0.93
N GLU A 34 20.63 0.75 0.41
CA GLU A 34 19.37 1.33 0.86
C GLU A 34 18.51 0.27 1.56
N VAL A 35 17.98 0.60 2.74
CA VAL A 35 16.94 -0.20 3.39
C VAL A 35 15.59 0.37 3.02
N ARG A 36 14.78 -0.37 2.26
CA ARG A 36 13.43 0.03 1.84
C ARG A 36 12.40 -0.96 2.34
N ILE A 37 11.24 -0.44 2.75
CA ILE A 37 10.08 -1.26 3.08
C ILE A 37 9.57 -1.94 1.79
N SER A 38 9.38 -3.25 1.84
CA SER A 38 8.87 -4.03 0.71
C SER A 38 7.49 -3.54 0.29
N ASP A 39 7.20 -3.64 -1.01
CA ASP A 39 5.90 -3.18 -1.53
C ASP A 39 4.73 -4.01 -0.97
N GLN A 40 5.01 -5.28 -0.60
CA GLN A 40 4.07 -6.14 0.11
C GLN A 40 3.74 -5.58 1.52
N ALA A 41 4.75 -5.14 2.27
CA ALA A 41 4.53 -4.57 3.60
C ALA A 41 3.71 -3.26 3.53
N LYS A 42 3.96 -2.41 2.53
CA LYS A 42 3.15 -1.20 2.29
C LYS A 42 1.70 -1.53 1.94
N ALA A 43 1.48 -2.57 1.13
CA ALA A 43 0.13 -3.02 0.78
C ALA A 43 -0.62 -3.50 2.03
N ILE A 44 0.02 -4.32 2.86
CA ILE A 44 -0.57 -4.82 4.11
C ILE A 44 -0.95 -3.66 5.04
N ASP A 45 -0.04 -2.71 5.27
CA ASP A 45 -0.33 -1.55 6.12
C ASP A 45 -1.54 -0.76 5.59
N LYS A 46 -1.63 -0.52 4.28
CA LYS A 46 -2.78 0.14 3.66
C LYS A 46 -4.11 -0.58 3.94
N TYR A 47 -4.12 -1.91 3.90
CA TYR A 47 -5.32 -2.69 4.23
C TYR A 47 -5.67 -2.62 5.72
N ILE A 48 -4.67 -2.65 6.60
CA ILE A 48 -4.85 -2.50 8.06
C ILE A 48 -5.44 -1.12 8.37
N GLN A 49 -4.90 -0.05 7.79
CA GLN A 49 -5.42 1.29 7.99
C GLN A 49 -6.87 1.41 7.50
N LYS A 50 -7.19 0.85 6.32
CA LYS A 50 -8.57 0.80 5.82
C LYS A 50 -9.51 0.05 6.77
N ALA A 51 -9.07 -1.06 7.36
CA ALA A 51 -9.88 -1.82 8.31
C ALA A 51 -10.06 -1.07 9.66
N LYS A 52 -9.07 -0.27 10.07
CA LYS A 52 -9.20 0.61 11.25
C LYS A 52 -10.16 1.76 11.01
N THR A 53 -10.17 2.33 9.80
CA THR A 53 -11.03 3.48 9.44
C THR A 53 -12.39 3.07 8.90
N SER A 54 -12.61 1.79 8.57
CA SER A 54 -13.93 1.32 8.18
C SER A 54 -14.82 1.39 9.39
N ASP A 55 -15.78 2.32 9.36
CA ASP A 55 -16.82 2.44 10.36
C ASP A 55 -17.78 1.27 10.17
N ILE A 56 -17.39 0.11 10.69
CA ILE A 56 -18.22 -1.10 10.66
C ILE A 56 -19.33 -0.84 11.66
N ASP A 57 -20.55 -0.61 11.16
CA ASP A 57 -21.72 -0.51 12.03
C ASP A 57 -21.90 -1.84 12.78
N ARG A 58 -21.60 -1.82 14.08
CA ARG A 58 -21.76 -2.96 15.00
C ARG A 58 -23.05 -2.85 15.82
N SER A 59 -23.98 -1.96 15.44
CA SER A 59 -25.23 -1.72 16.16
C SER A 59 -26.00 -3.01 16.44
N GLU A 60 -26.13 -3.89 15.45
CA GLU A 60 -26.81 -5.18 15.59
C GLU A 60 -26.12 -6.09 16.60
N LEU A 61 -24.79 -6.26 16.49
CA LEU A 61 -23.99 -7.06 17.43
C LEU A 61 -24.14 -6.53 18.85
N VAL A 62 -24.02 -5.22 19.04
CA VAL A 62 -24.14 -4.56 20.35
C VAL A 62 -25.55 -4.78 20.94
N ASN A 63 -26.59 -4.62 20.13
CA ASN A 63 -27.97 -4.83 20.58
C ASN A 63 -28.23 -6.29 20.96
N SER A 64 -27.70 -7.25 20.19
CA SER A 64 -27.78 -8.67 20.51
C SER A 64 -27.10 -8.99 21.86
N LEU A 65 -25.94 -8.38 22.12
CA LEU A 65 -25.18 -8.58 23.35
C LEU A 65 -25.94 -7.98 24.55
N LYS A 66 -26.45 -6.75 24.40
CA LYS A 66 -27.27 -6.09 25.43
C LYS A 66 -28.46 -6.94 25.82
N ASN A 67 -29.14 -7.54 24.84
CA ASN A 67 -30.29 -8.41 25.09
C ASN A 67 -29.88 -9.69 25.85
N LYS A 68 -28.78 -10.34 25.46
CA LYS A 68 -28.24 -11.53 26.16
C LYS A 68 -27.84 -11.23 27.61
N VAL A 69 -27.26 -10.06 27.86
CA VAL A 69 -26.90 -9.62 29.22
C VAL A 69 -28.16 -9.36 30.04
N ARG A 70 -29.14 -8.63 29.49
CA ARG A 70 -30.41 -8.32 30.17
C ARG A 70 -31.21 -9.58 30.51
N SER A 71 -31.22 -10.58 29.63
CA SER A 71 -31.92 -11.85 29.86
C SER A 71 -31.18 -12.80 30.80
N GLY A 72 -29.98 -12.43 31.29
CA GLY A 72 -29.15 -13.28 32.13
C GLY A 72 -28.54 -14.48 31.40
N ASN A 73 -28.69 -14.58 30.08
CA ASN A 73 -28.22 -15.71 29.28
C ASN A 73 -26.80 -15.51 28.73
N TYR A 74 -26.12 -14.43 29.15
CA TYR A 74 -24.73 -14.18 28.82
C TYR A 74 -23.80 -14.87 29.82
N LYS A 75 -23.02 -15.85 29.36
CA LYS A 75 -22.04 -16.57 30.17
C LYS A 75 -20.66 -15.91 30.04
N VAL A 76 -20.06 -15.57 31.17
CA VAL A 76 -18.69 -15.04 31.24
C VAL A 76 -17.74 -16.21 31.46
N ASP A 77 -16.80 -16.41 30.54
CA ASP A 77 -15.71 -17.37 30.69
C ASP A 77 -14.50 -16.67 31.33
N SER A 78 -14.13 -17.11 32.53
CA SER A 78 -13.03 -16.53 33.31
C SER A 78 -11.65 -16.78 32.68
N LYS A 79 -11.47 -17.89 31.97
CA LYS A 79 -10.22 -18.20 31.27
C LYS A 79 -10.04 -17.25 30.11
N VAL A 80 -11.07 -17.11 29.27
CA VAL A 80 -11.06 -16.19 28.12
C VAL A 80 -10.87 -14.75 28.57
N LEU A 81 -11.54 -14.35 29.66
CA LEU A 81 -11.37 -13.01 30.24
C LEU A 81 -9.91 -12.75 30.65
N SER A 82 -9.31 -13.69 31.37
CA SER A 82 -7.93 -13.58 31.84
C SER A 82 -6.93 -13.51 30.69
N GLU A 83 -7.08 -14.37 29.68
CA GLU A 83 -6.26 -14.36 28.47
C GLU A 83 -6.33 -13.00 27.75
N LYS A 84 -7.54 -12.42 27.63
CA LYS A 84 -7.72 -11.12 26.97
C LYS A 84 -7.15 -9.95 27.76
N ILE A 85 -7.26 -9.98 29.09
CA ILE A 85 -6.62 -8.99 29.95
C ILE A 85 -5.10 -9.02 29.76
N ILE A 86 -4.50 -10.20 29.82
CA ILE A 86 -3.05 -10.36 29.62
C ILE A 86 -2.63 -9.88 28.23
N GLU A 87 -3.36 -10.28 27.19
CA GLU A 87 -3.10 -9.84 25.81
C GLU A 87 -3.11 -8.30 25.69
N SER A 88 -4.03 -7.62 26.36
CA SER A 88 -4.14 -6.15 26.34
C SER A 88 -2.99 -5.43 27.06
N VAL A 89 -2.41 -6.05 28.09
CA VAL A 89 -1.33 -5.46 28.89
C VAL A 89 0.03 -5.71 28.24
N VAL A 90 0.22 -6.86 27.60
CA VAL A 90 1.51 -7.28 27.00
C VAL A 90 1.73 -6.67 25.61
N LYS A 91 0.68 -6.36 24.85
CA LYS A 91 0.79 -5.74 23.51
C LYS A 91 0.92 -4.20 23.53
N LYS A 92 1.20 -3.60 24.69
CA LYS A 92 1.51 -2.17 24.84
C LYS A 92 2.99 -1.91 24.64
#